data_AF-A0A3B0VLU4-F1
#
_entry.id   AF-A0A3B0VLU4-F1
#
_cell.length_a   1.000
_cell.length_b   1.000
_cell.length_c   1.000
_cell.angle_alpha   90.00
_cell.angle_beta   90.00
_cell.angle_gamma   90.00
#
_symmetry.space_group_name_H-M   'P 1'
#
loop_
_entity.id
_entity.type
_entity.pdbx_description
1 polymer ?
#
loop_
_entity_poly.entity_id
_entity_poly.type
_entity_poly.pdbx_seq_one_letter_code
_entity_poly.pdbx_strand_id
1 'polypeptide(L)'
;MKFILFIYILFPSMLMASNLSDSNKLFNFAESLYPEFFSPAGASSFEFDDYLVRYYSETNNYIGTKKNGEVYVYGDIFNGLLNVGILSDYVELDTDGDELLSELFNERASDVQVQGKGVVIVILSDDLKGSRHQRFVIRLASRQTLLIAHNIDLAPRISNLSLNDSIEFFGEYVWNDKGGIIHWTHIDPAGKHIHGWLLHNDIIYQ
;
A
#
# COMPACT_ATOMS: atom_id res chain seq x y z
N MET A 1 -19.32 -1.28 -46.62
CA MET A 1 -19.03 -2.63 -46.08
C MET A 1 -18.14 -2.47 -44.85
N LYS A 2 -18.42 -3.28 -43.82
CA LYS A 2 -18.07 -3.12 -42.40
C LYS A 2 -16.58 -2.83 -42.13
N PHE A 3 -16.34 -1.77 -41.33
CA PHE A 3 -15.09 -1.55 -40.60
C PHE A 3 -14.96 -2.62 -39.49
N ILE A 4 -13.81 -3.24 -39.41
CA ILE A 4 -13.41 -4.11 -38.30
C ILE A 4 -12.94 -3.19 -37.18
N LEU A 5 -13.71 -3.12 -36.10
CA LEU A 5 -13.35 -2.44 -34.86
C LEU A 5 -12.46 -3.40 -34.04
N PHE A 6 -11.20 -3.04 -33.85
CA PHE A 6 -10.35 -3.63 -32.83
C PHE A 6 -10.91 -3.21 -31.45
N ILE A 7 -11.44 -4.16 -30.69
CA ILE A 7 -11.68 -3.97 -29.27
C ILE A 7 -10.35 -4.21 -28.57
N TYR A 8 -9.65 -3.12 -28.25
CA TYR A 8 -8.67 -3.12 -27.17
C TYR A 8 -9.46 -3.09 -25.86
N ILE A 9 -9.45 -4.19 -25.12
CA ILE A 9 -9.87 -4.19 -23.72
C ILE A 9 -8.73 -3.52 -22.95
N LEU A 10 -8.88 -2.22 -22.70
CA LEU A 10 -8.06 -1.45 -21.78
C LEU A 10 -8.40 -1.91 -20.36
N PHE A 11 -7.45 -2.55 -19.68
CA PHE A 11 -7.44 -2.63 -18.22
C PHE A 11 -6.61 -1.45 -17.69
N PRO A 12 -7.22 -0.53 -16.92
CA PRO A 12 -6.44 0.22 -15.93
C PRO A 12 -7.25 0.35 -14.64
N SER A 13 -7.02 -0.46 -13.60
CA SER A 13 -7.93 -0.34 -12.43
C SER A 13 -7.52 -0.96 -11.09
N MET A 14 -6.25 -1.00 -10.66
CA MET A 14 -5.94 -1.39 -9.25
C MET A 14 -4.87 -0.51 -8.60
N LEU A 15 -3.70 -0.35 -9.22
CA LEU A 15 -2.65 0.62 -8.79
C LEU A 15 -3.11 2.10 -8.75
N MET A 16 -4.32 2.40 -9.24
CA MET A 16 -4.87 3.75 -9.36
C MET A 16 -5.67 4.18 -8.11
N ALA A 17 -6.31 3.23 -7.40
CA ALA A 17 -7.29 3.54 -6.36
C ALA A 17 -6.64 3.82 -4.99
N SER A 18 -5.55 3.13 -4.64
CA SER A 18 -4.74 3.41 -3.44
C SER A 18 -4.01 4.76 -3.53
N ASN A 19 -3.39 5.05 -4.69
CA ASN A 19 -2.82 6.36 -5.00
C ASN A 19 -3.87 7.48 -4.88
N LEU A 20 -5.14 7.21 -5.24
CA LEU A 20 -6.23 8.18 -5.14
C LEU A 20 -6.56 8.53 -3.68
N SER A 21 -6.56 7.57 -2.75
CA SER A 21 -6.79 7.86 -1.32
C SER A 21 -5.69 8.77 -0.76
N ASP A 22 -4.43 8.37 -0.94
CA ASP A 22 -3.30 9.08 -0.34
C ASP A 22 -3.05 10.45 -0.97
N SER A 23 -3.20 10.55 -2.28
CA SER A 23 -3.11 11.84 -2.96
C SER A 23 -4.23 12.79 -2.51
N ASN A 24 -5.45 12.29 -2.32
CA ASN A 24 -6.54 13.12 -1.80
C ASN A 24 -6.30 13.55 -0.35
N LYS A 25 -5.66 12.74 0.50
CA LYS A 25 -5.23 13.18 1.83
C LYS A 25 -4.27 14.36 1.73
N LEU A 26 -3.25 14.25 0.88
CA LEU A 26 -2.30 15.33 0.64
C LEU A 26 -3.00 16.58 0.12
N PHE A 27 -3.91 16.45 -0.84
CA PHE A 27 -4.60 17.61 -1.42
C PHE A 27 -5.48 18.30 -0.38
N ASN A 28 -6.23 17.53 0.42
CA ASN A 28 -7.03 18.07 1.51
C ASN A 28 -6.17 18.73 2.60
N PHE A 29 -4.99 18.16 2.89
CA PHE A 29 -4.02 18.75 3.80
C PHE A 29 -3.49 20.09 3.27
N ALA A 30 -3.18 20.16 1.98
CA ALA A 30 -2.72 21.37 1.31
C ALA A 30 -3.80 22.48 1.32
N GLU A 31 -5.06 22.15 1.04
CA GLU A 31 -6.20 23.07 1.17
C GLU A 31 -6.31 23.67 2.59
N SER A 32 -6.11 22.84 3.61
CA SER A 32 -6.25 23.26 5.01
C SER A 32 -5.10 24.14 5.49
N LEU A 33 -3.87 23.88 5.06
CA LEU A 33 -2.69 24.62 5.54
C LEU A 33 -2.33 25.83 4.68
N TYR A 34 -2.64 25.76 3.39
CA TYR A 34 -2.22 26.77 2.41
C TYR A 34 -3.38 27.22 1.51
N PRO A 35 -4.50 27.72 2.08
CA PRO A 35 -5.65 28.17 1.31
C PRO A 35 -5.29 29.34 0.36
N GLU A 36 -4.26 30.11 0.64
CA GLU A 36 -3.74 31.16 -0.27
C GLU A 36 -3.22 30.60 -1.60
N PHE A 37 -2.86 29.31 -1.65
CA PHE A 37 -2.41 28.64 -2.85
C PHE A 37 -3.44 27.66 -3.40
N PHE A 38 -4.30 27.08 -2.54
CA PHE A 38 -5.21 26.00 -2.90
C PHE A 38 -6.66 26.31 -2.49
N SER A 39 -7.33 27.21 -3.23
CA SER A 39 -8.73 27.61 -3.00
C SER A 39 -9.57 27.55 -4.29
N PRO A 40 -10.84 27.10 -4.22
CA PRO A 40 -11.59 26.72 -3.02
C PRO A 40 -11.26 25.30 -2.54
N ALA A 41 -11.41 25.07 -1.24
CA ALA A 41 -11.32 23.73 -0.67
C ALA A 41 -12.46 22.83 -1.18
N GLY A 42 -12.22 21.52 -1.22
CA GLY A 42 -13.19 20.53 -1.71
C GLY A 42 -13.32 20.47 -3.23
N ALA A 43 -12.32 20.96 -3.96
CA ALA A 43 -12.25 20.77 -5.40
C ALA A 43 -12.13 19.28 -5.76
N SER A 44 -12.71 18.88 -6.89
CA SER A 44 -12.66 17.47 -7.34
C SER A 44 -11.32 17.15 -7.99
N SER A 45 -10.80 15.96 -7.71
CA SER A 45 -9.60 15.43 -8.37
C SER A 45 -9.97 14.71 -9.68
N PHE A 46 -9.08 14.75 -10.66
CA PHE A 46 -9.21 14.06 -11.94
C PHE A 46 -7.85 13.56 -12.44
N GLU A 47 -7.85 12.55 -13.29
CA GLU A 47 -6.63 12.04 -13.91
C GLU A 47 -6.23 12.87 -15.13
N PHE A 48 -4.93 13.13 -15.26
CA PHE A 48 -4.33 13.77 -16.42
C PHE A 48 -2.98 13.10 -16.70
N ASP A 49 -2.93 12.29 -17.77
CA ASP A 49 -1.77 11.48 -18.13
C ASP A 49 -1.33 10.52 -17.00
N ASP A 50 -0.12 10.68 -16.46
CA ASP A 50 0.41 9.90 -15.32
C ASP A 50 0.15 10.54 -13.95
N TYR A 51 -0.63 11.63 -13.92
CA TYR A 51 -0.95 12.37 -12.70
C TYR A 51 -2.40 12.17 -12.26
N LEU A 52 -2.58 12.14 -10.94
CA LEU A 52 -3.83 12.55 -10.32
C LEU A 52 -3.70 14.02 -9.92
N VAL A 53 -4.66 14.84 -10.32
CA VAL A 53 -4.56 16.30 -10.25
C VAL A 53 -5.81 16.90 -9.62
N ARG A 54 -5.64 18.00 -8.87
CA ARG A 54 -6.73 18.85 -8.43
C ARG A 54 -6.47 20.30 -8.83
N TYR A 55 -7.48 20.93 -9.42
CA TYR A 55 -7.45 22.33 -9.85
C TYR A 55 -8.24 23.22 -8.90
N TYR A 56 -7.67 24.38 -8.58
CA TYR A 56 -8.21 25.36 -7.65
C TYR A 56 -8.56 26.65 -8.40
N SER A 57 -9.86 26.89 -8.61
CA SER A 57 -10.34 27.95 -9.51
C SER A 57 -10.16 29.37 -8.97
N GLU A 58 -10.07 29.58 -7.65
CA GLU A 58 -9.87 30.92 -7.09
C GLU A 58 -8.41 31.35 -7.11
N THR A 59 -7.49 30.41 -6.90
CA THR A 59 -6.04 30.67 -6.91
C THR A 59 -5.39 30.37 -8.25
N ASN A 60 -6.12 29.76 -9.18
CA ASN A 60 -5.64 29.32 -10.48
C ASN A 60 -4.41 28.41 -10.42
N ASN A 61 -4.35 27.56 -9.40
CA ASN A 61 -3.23 26.65 -9.16
C ASN A 61 -3.69 25.19 -9.25
N TYR A 62 -2.71 24.30 -9.44
CA TYR A 62 -2.89 22.86 -9.41
C TYR A 62 -1.97 22.25 -8.37
N ILE A 63 -2.44 21.17 -7.76
CA ILE A 63 -1.61 20.18 -7.07
C ILE A 63 -1.81 18.84 -7.77
N GLY A 64 -0.76 18.04 -7.84
CA GLY A 64 -0.85 16.71 -8.43
C GLY A 64 0.19 15.75 -7.90
N THR A 65 -0.10 14.47 -8.04
CA THR A 65 0.77 13.35 -7.69
C THR A 65 0.91 12.43 -8.87
N LYS A 66 2.12 11.93 -9.10
CA LYS A 66 2.34 10.85 -10.05
C LYS A 66 2.13 9.49 -9.41
N LYS A 67 1.98 8.46 -10.25
CA LYS A 67 1.90 7.05 -9.83
C LYS A 67 3.10 6.56 -9.01
N ASN A 68 4.28 7.19 -9.18
CA ASN A 68 5.49 6.88 -8.41
C ASN A 68 5.59 7.67 -7.10
N GLY A 69 4.55 8.43 -6.72
CA GLY A 69 4.49 9.21 -5.50
C GLY A 69 5.12 10.60 -5.58
N GLU A 70 5.70 11.02 -6.71
CA GLU A 70 6.22 12.38 -6.86
C GLU A 70 5.08 13.42 -6.78
N VAL A 71 5.28 14.48 -5.99
CA VAL A 71 4.31 15.55 -5.78
C VAL A 71 4.73 16.78 -6.57
N TYR A 72 3.76 17.37 -7.27
CA TYR A 72 3.95 18.57 -8.06
C TYR A 72 2.89 19.63 -7.74
N VAL A 73 3.30 20.88 -7.85
CA VAL A 73 2.39 22.03 -7.91
C VAL A 73 2.60 22.77 -9.24
N TYR A 74 1.55 23.39 -9.75
CA TYR A 74 1.63 24.20 -10.96
C TYR A 74 0.83 25.48 -10.83
N GLY A 75 1.42 26.60 -11.26
CA GLY A 75 0.80 27.92 -11.25
C GLY A 75 1.85 29.02 -11.41
N ASP A 76 1.40 30.24 -11.72
CA ASP A 76 2.29 31.38 -11.94
C ASP A 76 3.13 31.68 -10.68
N ILE A 77 2.54 31.53 -9.50
CA ILE A 77 3.22 31.74 -8.20
C ILE A 77 4.36 30.74 -7.96
N PHE A 78 4.32 29.58 -8.61
CA PHE A 78 5.33 28.54 -8.52
C PHE A 78 6.35 28.59 -9.67
N ASN A 79 6.28 29.62 -10.53
CA ASN A 79 7.04 29.72 -11.78
C ASN A 79 6.84 28.53 -12.72
N GLY A 80 5.60 28.04 -12.82
CA GLY A 80 5.23 26.88 -13.64
C GLY A 80 5.20 25.59 -12.82
N LEU A 81 5.69 24.49 -13.40
CA LEU A 81 5.66 23.17 -12.78
C LEU A 81 6.83 23.02 -11.79
N LEU A 82 6.52 22.77 -10.53
CA LEU A 82 7.50 22.59 -9.46
C LEU A 82 7.29 21.23 -8.80
N ASN A 83 8.33 20.39 -8.78
CA ASN A 83 8.38 19.20 -7.93
C ASN A 83 8.62 19.68 -6.49
N VAL A 84 7.75 19.28 -5.57
CA VAL A 84 7.84 19.72 -4.16
C VAL A 84 8.35 18.63 -3.23
N GLY A 85 8.34 17.36 -3.64
CA GLY A 85 8.80 16.23 -2.84
C GLY A 85 8.12 14.92 -3.24
N ILE A 86 8.09 13.95 -2.31
CA ILE A 86 7.36 12.70 -2.47
C ILE A 86 6.19 12.61 -1.48
N LEU A 87 5.13 11.87 -1.82
CA LEU A 87 3.87 11.80 -1.08
C LEU A 87 4.07 11.42 0.40
N SER A 88 5.00 10.50 0.67
CA SER A 88 5.37 10.05 2.02
C SER A 88 6.02 11.11 2.89
N ASP A 89 6.50 12.22 2.32
CA ASP A 89 7.07 13.33 3.09
C ASP A 89 5.98 14.15 3.79
N TYR A 90 4.73 14.05 3.31
CA TYR A 90 3.64 14.93 3.72
C TYR A 90 2.51 14.22 4.45
N VAL A 91 2.23 12.96 4.11
CA VAL A 91 1.11 12.20 4.67
C VAL A 91 1.52 10.75 4.97
N GLU A 92 0.91 10.17 6.01
CA GLU A 92 0.97 8.74 6.26
C GLU A 92 0.17 8.03 5.15
N LEU A 93 0.87 7.22 4.36
CA LEU A 93 0.28 6.43 3.28
C LEU A 93 -0.69 5.40 3.88
N ASP A 94 -1.90 5.31 3.32
CA ASP A 94 -2.74 4.14 3.51
C ASP A 94 -1.94 2.98 2.92
N THR A 95 -1.73 1.92 3.70
CA THR A 95 -0.97 0.77 3.22
C THR A 95 -1.70 0.13 2.04
N ASP A 96 -1.26 0.46 0.82
CA ASP A 96 -1.63 -0.06 -0.51
C ASP A 96 -1.82 -1.60 -0.53
N GLY A 97 -1.18 -2.29 0.41
CA GLY A 97 -1.43 -3.69 0.72
C GLY A 97 -2.89 -4.08 0.88
N ASP A 98 -3.73 -3.32 1.59
CA ASP A 98 -5.09 -3.76 1.93
C ASP A 98 -6.00 -3.96 0.72
N GLU A 99 -5.88 -3.08 -0.28
CA GLU A 99 -6.66 -3.16 -1.53
C GLU A 99 -6.11 -4.28 -2.42
N LEU A 100 -4.78 -4.32 -2.61
CA LEU A 100 -4.13 -5.39 -3.35
C LEU A 100 -4.43 -6.77 -2.74
N LEU A 101 -4.37 -6.92 -1.42
CA LEU A 101 -4.67 -8.16 -0.70
C LEU A 101 -6.13 -8.59 -0.85
N SER A 102 -7.05 -7.62 -0.93
CA SER A 102 -8.46 -7.87 -1.22
C SER A 102 -8.66 -8.36 -2.66
N GLU A 103 -7.97 -7.75 -3.63
CA GLU A 103 -7.96 -8.21 -5.03
C GLU A 103 -7.41 -9.63 -5.13
N LEU A 104 -6.19 -9.87 -4.63
CA LEU A 104 -5.54 -11.18 -4.69
C LEU A 104 -6.43 -12.27 -4.06
N PHE A 105 -7.15 -11.92 -2.99
CA PHE A 105 -8.12 -12.83 -2.38
C PHE A 105 -9.33 -13.12 -3.27
N ASN A 106 -9.92 -12.09 -3.89
CA ASN A 106 -11.08 -12.22 -4.78
C ASN A 106 -10.73 -12.99 -6.06
N GLU A 107 -9.54 -12.76 -6.62
CA GLU A 107 -9.04 -13.42 -7.83
C GLU A 107 -8.44 -14.80 -7.56
N ARG A 108 -8.24 -15.15 -6.27
CA ARG A 108 -7.52 -16.35 -5.83
C ARG A 108 -6.09 -16.45 -6.37
N ALA A 109 -5.44 -15.29 -6.50
CA ALA A 109 -4.06 -15.18 -6.93
C ALA A 109 -3.11 -15.53 -5.78
N SER A 110 -1.89 -15.97 -6.09
CA SER A 110 -0.86 -16.38 -5.13
C SER A 110 0.53 -16.06 -5.68
N ASP A 111 1.55 -16.23 -4.86
CA ASP A 111 2.96 -16.03 -5.22
C ASP A 111 3.26 -14.57 -5.58
N VAL A 112 2.64 -13.65 -4.84
CA VAL A 112 2.78 -12.20 -5.03
C VAL A 112 3.45 -11.57 -3.82
N GLN A 113 4.56 -10.88 -4.03
CA GLN A 113 5.23 -10.11 -2.97
C GLN A 113 4.40 -8.86 -2.64
N VAL A 114 4.08 -8.67 -1.36
CA VAL A 114 3.21 -7.59 -0.87
C VAL A 114 3.78 -6.98 0.41
N GLN A 115 3.42 -5.73 0.65
CA GLN A 115 3.63 -5.04 1.92
C GLN A 115 2.27 -4.69 2.53
N GLY A 116 2.12 -4.80 3.84
CA GLY A 116 0.88 -4.40 4.50
C GLY A 116 1.02 -4.22 6.00
N LYS A 117 -0.08 -3.83 6.64
CA LYS A 117 -0.18 -3.60 8.08
C LYS A 117 -1.46 -4.19 8.62
N GLY A 118 -1.40 -4.81 9.79
CA GLY A 118 -2.59 -5.33 10.45
C GLY A 118 -2.42 -5.48 11.95
N VAL A 119 -3.55 -5.72 12.60
CA VAL A 119 -3.62 -5.86 14.06
C VAL A 119 -3.72 -7.33 14.43
N VAL A 120 -2.91 -7.81 15.36
CA VAL A 120 -2.94 -9.20 15.83
C VAL A 120 -4.27 -9.50 16.52
N ILE A 121 -5.02 -10.45 15.99
CA ILE A 121 -6.32 -10.88 16.55
C ILE A 121 -6.29 -12.31 17.10
N VAL A 122 -5.32 -13.14 16.69
CA VAL A 122 -5.15 -14.51 17.20
C VAL A 122 -3.67 -14.86 17.24
N ILE A 123 -3.20 -15.46 18.32
CA ILE A 123 -1.86 -16.06 18.41
C ILE A 123 -2.03 -17.58 18.42
N LEU A 124 -1.33 -18.27 17.53
CA LEU A 124 -1.39 -19.73 17.38
C LEU A 124 -0.13 -20.35 17.96
N SER A 125 -0.18 -21.66 18.26
CA SER A 125 1.03 -22.41 18.56
C SER A 125 1.96 -22.44 17.34
N ASP A 126 3.26 -22.32 17.59
CA ASP A 126 4.29 -22.48 16.57
C ASP A 126 4.11 -23.81 15.82
N ASP A 127 4.31 -23.79 14.51
CA ASP A 127 4.45 -25.03 13.74
C ASP A 127 5.88 -25.51 13.85
N LEU A 128 6.06 -26.76 14.31
CA LEU A 128 7.36 -27.37 14.54
C LEU A 128 7.64 -28.53 13.57
N LYS A 129 6.80 -28.73 12.57
CA LYS A 129 6.99 -29.79 11.56
C LYS A 129 7.70 -29.22 10.33
N GLY A 130 8.81 -29.83 9.94
CA GLY A 130 9.63 -29.29 8.85
C GLY A 130 10.33 -28.01 9.29
N SER A 131 10.36 -26.99 8.44
CA SER A 131 10.81 -25.65 8.85
C SER A 131 9.87 -25.08 9.90
N ARG A 132 10.43 -24.56 10.98
CA ARG A 132 9.67 -24.06 12.13
C ARG A 132 9.08 -22.69 11.81
N HIS A 133 7.82 -22.48 12.16
CA HIS A 133 7.13 -21.20 11.92
C HIS A 133 6.42 -20.68 13.17
N GLN A 134 6.61 -19.40 13.48
CA GLN A 134 5.69 -18.68 14.36
C GLN A 134 4.44 -18.33 13.56
N ARG A 135 3.26 -18.54 14.17
CA ARG A 135 1.98 -18.34 13.49
C ARG A 135 1.04 -17.46 14.30
N PHE A 136 0.45 -16.49 13.64
CA PHE A 136 -0.58 -15.63 14.21
C PHE A 136 -1.44 -15.03 13.11
N VAL A 137 -2.65 -14.58 13.47
CA VAL A 137 -3.59 -13.97 12.53
C VAL A 137 -3.64 -12.48 12.79
N ILE A 138 -3.48 -11.72 11.72
CA ILE A 138 -3.72 -10.27 11.72
C ILE A 138 -5.03 -9.94 11.02
N ARG A 139 -5.65 -8.84 11.43
CA ARG A 139 -6.79 -8.23 10.73
C ARG A 139 -6.33 -6.92 10.10
N LEU A 140 -6.55 -6.84 8.80
CA LEU A 140 -6.32 -5.67 7.97
C LEU A 140 -7.39 -4.59 8.23
N ALA A 141 -7.18 -3.36 7.77
CA ALA A 141 -8.17 -2.28 7.86
C ALA A 141 -9.44 -2.62 7.05
N SER A 142 -9.28 -3.33 5.92
CA SER A 142 -10.33 -3.91 5.07
C SER A 142 -11.20 -4.95 5.79
N ARG A 143 -10.78 -5.40 6.98
CA ARG A 143 -11.33 -6.51 7.79
C ARG A 143 -11.01 -7.90 7.25
N GLN A 144 -10.30 -8.03 6.14
CA GLN A 144 -9.69 -9.31 5.74
C GLN A 144 -8.72 -9.78 6.82
N THR A 145 -8.61 -11.09 6.99
CA THR A 145 -7.68 -11.71 7.93
C THR A 145 -6.59 -12.43 7.18
N LEU A 146 -5.34 -12.32 7.67
CA LEU A 146 -4.20 -13.02 7.11
C LEU A 146 -3.52 -13.86 8.16
N LEU A 147 -3.12 -15.08 7.80
CA LEU A 147 -2.20 -15.88 8.60
C LEU A 147 -0.76 -15.44 8.32
N ILE A 148 -0.05 -14.96 9.32
CA ILE A 148 1.40 -14.79 9.23
C ILE A 148 2.07 -16.13 9.55
N ALA A 149 2.91 -16.63 8.65
CA ALA A 149 3.74 -17.82 8.81
C ALA A 149 5.22 -17.42 8.74
N HIS A 150 5.76 -16.98 9.88
CA HIS A 150 7.12 -16.45 9.98
C HIS A 150 8.12 -17.57 10.28
N ASN A 151 9.06 -17.84 9.38
CA ASN A 151 10.03 -18.92 9.54
C ASN A 151 11.08 -18.58 10.61
N ILE A 152 11.01 -19.27 11.75
CA ILE A 152 11.88 -19.03 12.91
C ILE A 152 13.17 -19.87 12.90
N ASP A 153 13.43 -20.61 11.82
CA ASP A 153 14.76 -21.15 11.54
C ASP A 153 15.67 -20.12 10.87
N LEU A 154 15.08 -19.17 10.13
CA LEU A 154 15.81 -18.18 9.33
C LEU A 154 15.82 -16.78 9.96
N ALA A 155 14.79 -16.44 10.72
CA ALA A 155 14.67 -15.16 11.42
C ALA A 155 14.33 -15.37 12.91
N PRO A 156 14.62 -14.39 13.81
CA PRO A 156 14.25 -14.49 15.22
C PRO A 156 12.71 -14.54 15.41
N ARG A 157 12.24 -15.40 16.31
CA ARG A 157 10.83 -15.36 16.77
C ARG A 157 10.51 -14.04 17.46
N ILE A 158 9.32 -13.49 17.24
CA ILE A 158 8.79 -12.35 18.03
C ILE A 158 8.40 -12.87 19.41
N SER A 159 9.22 -12.58 20.43
CA SER A 159 9.06 -13.13 21.79
C SER A 159 7.89 -12.51 22.56
N ASN A 160 7.64 -11.21 22.37
CA ASN A 160 6.65 -10.44 23.14
C ASN A 160 5.39 -10.08 22.33
N LEU A 161 5.01 -10.92 21.36
CA LEU A 161 3.81 -10.71 20.55
C LEU A 161 2.54 -10.85 21.40
N SER A 162 1.66 -9.85 21.36
CA SER A 162 0.41 -9.78 22.11
C SER A 162 -0.79 -9.49 21.20
N LEU A 163 -2.00 -9.76 21.70
CA LEU A 163 -3.23 -9.35 21.01
C LEU A 163 -3.31 -7.83 20.95
N ASN A 164 -3.84 -7.32 19.84
CA ASN A 164 -3.95 -5.90 19.48
C ASN A 164 -2.63 -5.21 19.13
N ASP A 165 -1.51 -5.95 19.08
CA ASP A 165 -0.27 -5.41 18.55
C ASP A 165 -0.42 -5.09 17.06
N SER A 166 0.23 -4.00 16.63
CA SER A 166 0.36 -3.67 15.21
C SER A 166 1.56 -4.40 14.62
N ILE A 167 1.35 -5.00 13.45
CA ILE A 167 2.40 -5.66 12.67
C ILE A 167 2.40 -5.06 11.27
N GLU A 168 3.57 -4.59 10.84
CA GLU A 168 3.84 -4.32 9.42
C GLU A 168 4.65 -5.49 8.87
N PHE A 169 4.45 -5.81 7.60
CA PHE A 169 5.09 -6.95 6.98
C PHE A 169 5.45 -6.63 5.54
N PHE A 170 6.52 -7.27 5.08
CA PHE A 170 6.82 -7.45 3.67
C PHE A 170 7.10 -8.93 3.45
N GLY A 171 6.34 -9.57 2.57
CA GLY A 171 6.40 -11.01 2.35
C GLY A 171 5.59 -11.43 1.14
N GLU A 172 5.57 -12.73 0.87
CA GLU A 172 4.78 -13.29 -0.24
C GLU A 172 3.39 -13.68 0.25
N TYR A 173 2.36 -13.33 -0.53
CA TYR A 173 0.98 -13.72 -0.33
C TYR A 173 0.66 -15.04 -1.03
N VAL A 174 0.05 -15.97 -0.30
CA VAL A 174 -0.51 -17.21 -0.83
C VAL A 174 -1.98 -17.32 -0.45
N TRP A 175 -2.82 -17.62 -1.43
CA TRP A 175 -4.26 -17.70 -1.22
C TRP A 175 -4.67 -18.90 -0.37
N ASN A 176 -5.68 -18.70 0.48
CA ASN A 176 -6.49 -19.76 1.07
C ASN A 176 -7.92 -19.25 1.30
N ASP A 177 -8.85 -20.13 1.64
CA ASP A 177 -10.26 -19.79 1.90
C ASP A 177 -10.50 -19.00 3.21
N LYS A 178 -9.43 -18.65 3.94
CA LYS A 178 -9.44 -17.91 5.22
C LYS A 178 -8.84 -16.51 5.11
N GLY A 179 -8.63 -16.02 3.89
CA GLY A 179 -8.14 -14.67 3.60
C GLY A 179 -6.70 -14.62 3.08
N GLY A 180 -5.92 -15.69 3.26
CA GLY A 180 -4.56 -15.83 2.74
C GLY A 180 -3.49 -16.01 3.83
N ILE A 181 -2.28 -16.31 3.37
CA ILE A 181 -1.08 -16.52 4.17
C ILE A 181 -0.01 -15.54 3.71
N ILE A 182 0.68 -14.92 4.65
CA ILE A 182 1.94 -14.22 4.39
C ILE A 182 3.08 -15.08 4.89
N HIS A 183 4.01 -15.41 4.00
CA HIS A 183 5.27 -16.10 4.31
C HIS A 183 6.45 -15.38 3.64
N TRP A 184 7.64 -15.98 3.61
CA TRP A 184 8.87 -15.32 3.13
C TRP A 184 9.18 -13.98 3.82
N THR A 185 8.78 -13.84 5.08
CA THR A 185 9.04 -12.64 5.90
C THR A 185 10.43 -12.69 6.54
N HIS A 186 11.45 -13.06 5.78
CA HIS A 186 12.84 -13.18 6.21
C HIS A 186 13.81 -12.97 5.04
N ILE A 187 15.10 -12.82 5.35
CA ILE A 187 16.14 -12.86 4.34
C ILE A 187 16.23 -14.30 3.79
N ASP A 188 16.12 -14.49 2.47
CA ASP A 188 16.59 -15.70 1.79
C ASP A 188 18.13 -15.71 1.66
N PRO A 189 18.88 -16.54 2.40
CA PRO A 189 20.35 -16.58 2.33
C PRO A 189 20.87 -17.09 0.98
N ALA A 190 20.05 -17.80 0.21
CA ALA A 190 20.42 -18.30 -1.10
C ALA A 190 20.18 -17.29 -2.24
N GLY A 191 19.47 -16.18 -1.96
CA GLY A 191 19.19 -15.12 -2.93
C GLY A 191 18.34 -15.58 -4.12
N LYS A 192 17.50 -16.61 -3.94
CA LYS A 192 16.60 -17.14 -4.97
C LYS A 192 15.21 -16.53 -4.89
N HIS A 193 14.82 -16.02 -3.72
CA HIS A 193 13.57 -15.35 -3.46
C HIS A 193 13.80 -13.91 -2.98
N ILE A 194 12.82 -13.03 -3.22
CA ILE A 194 12.82 -11.67 -2.66
C ILE A 194 12.83 -11.77 -1.12
N HIS A 195 13.67 -10.99 -0.46
CA HIS A 195 13.71 -10.91 1.00
C HIS A 195 12.41 -10.32 1.56
N GLY A 196 12.04 -10.71 2.76
CA GLY A 196 10.95 -10.11 3.51
C GLY A 196 11.31 -9.85 4.96
N TRP A 197 10.33 -9.34 5.70
CA TRP A 197 10.49 -8.97 7.10
C TRP A 197 9.14 -8.81 7.81
N LEU A 198 9.18 -8.84 9.15
CA LEU A 198 8.12 -8.32 10.02
C LEU A 198 8.65 -7.14 10.83
N LEU A 199 7.82 -6.12 11.05
CA LEU A 199 8.10 -4.99 11.93
C LEU A 199 7.10 -5.00 13.08
N HIS A 200 7.62 -5.03 14.31
CA HIS A 200 6.85 -4.98 15.55
C HIS A 200 7.56 -4.07 16.55
N ASN A 201 6.87 -3.04 17.04
CA ASN A 201 7.41 -2.08 18.02
C ASN A 201 8.82 -1.55 17.62
N ASP A 202 8.94 -1.06 16.38
CA ASP A 202 10.18 -0.51 15.80
C ASP A 202 11.34 -1.52 15.64
N ILE A 203 11.08 -2.82 15.80
CA ILE A 203 12.06 -3.90 15.62
C ILE A 203 11.72 -4.69 14.36
N ILE A 204 12.70 -4.84 13.47
CA ILE A 204 12.62 -5.66 12.26
C ILE A 204 13.09 -7.09 12.57
N TYR A 205 12.31 -8.07 12.13
CA TYR A 205 12.57 -9.50 12.21
C TYR A 205 12.73 -10.07 10.80
N GLN A 206 13.93 -10.54 10.45
CA GLN A 206 14.27 -11.09 9.12
C GLN A 206 15.49 -12.02 9.15
#